data_AF-A0A7Z9XGI4-F1
#
_entry.id   AF-A0A7Z9XGI4-F1
#
_cell.length_a   1.000
_cell.length_b   1.000
_cell.length_c   1.000
_cell.angle_alpha   90.00
_cell.angle_beta   90.00
_cell.angle_gamma   90.00
#
_symmetry.space_group_name_H-M   'P 1'
#
loop_
_entity.id
_entity.type
_entity.pdbx_description
1 polymer ?
#
loop_
_entity_poly.entity_id
_entity_poly.type
_entity_poly.pdbx_seq_one_letter_code
_entity_poly.pdbx_strand_id
1 'polypeptide(L)'
;MEAQTFFIRSVMVQNVIMGIILVIIAGVLIRCIRRRQAKYTILAVIWTGIAIWFFNGPFWGFSAVTASPEGLKLHYGFLSVFRNTTLPPDTRWKIHKYLGGIRKLKNLCYFQLADHQSLKVRGPDKVETLKALGAAIDRINGRPMGKMIERPVNM
;
A
#
# COMPACT_ATOMS: atom_id res chain seq x y z
N MET A 1 -7.63 -24.35 -4.54
CA MET A 1 -7.36 -23.55 -3.32
C MET A 1 -8.24 -22.32 -3.38
N GLU A 2 -8.91 -21.98 -2.29
CA GLU A 2 -9.74 -20.78 -2.20
C GLU A 2 -8.88 -19.52 -2.13
N ALA A 3 -9.44 -18.40 -2.60
CA ALA A 3 -8.77 -17.11 -2.55
C ALA A 3 -8.64 -16.64 -1.09
N GLN A 4 -7.41 -16.40 -0.63
CA GLN A 4 -7.14 -15.94 0.73
C GLN A 4 -6.67 -14.49 0.74
N THR A 5 -7.31 -13.64 1.53
CA THR A 5 -6.95 -12.23 1.65
C THR A 5 -6.14 -11.98 2.93
N PHE A 6 -4.96 -11.40 2.76
CA PHE A 6 -4.03 -11.07 3.85
C PHE A 6 -4.00 -9.56 4.07
N PHE A 7 -4.34 -9.12 5.28
CA PHE A 7 -4.36 -7.71 5.68
C PHE A 7 -3.06 -7.28 6.37
N ILE A 8 -2.16 -6.69 5.60
CA ILE A 8 -0.89 -6.15 6.09
C ILE A 8 -1.15 -4.94 6.99
N ARG A 9 -1.97 -4.01 6.52
CA ARG A 9 -2.48 -2.87 7.30
C ARG A 9 -3.99 -2.78 7.12
N SER A 10 -4.67 -2.06 8.01
CA SER A 10 -6.12 -1.86 7.86
C SER A 10 -6.42 -1.05 6.61
N VAL A 11 -6.94 -1.74 5.58
CA VAL A 11 -7.45 -1.12 4.34
C VAL A 11 -8.61 -0.19 4.68
N MET A 12 -9.42 -0.54 5.68
CA MET A 12 -10.50 0.31 6.18
C MET A 12 -9.96 1.63 6.72
N VAL A 13 -8.94 1.61 7.59
CA VAL A 13 -8.34 2.85 8.12
C VAL A 13 -7.75 3.70 7.00
N GLN A 14 -7.09 3.08 6.02
CA GLN A 14 -6.61 3.83 4.84
C GLN A 14 -7.75 4.47 4.06
N ASN A 15 -8.80 3.72 3.75
CA ASN A 15 -9.95 4.21 3.02
C ASN A 15 -10.66 5.32 3.82
N VAL A 16 -10.73 5.24 5.14
CA VAL A 16 -11.27 6.33 5.97
C VAL A 16 -10.42 7.59 5.84
N ILE A 17 -9.09 7.49 5.95
CA ILE A 17 -8.18 8.64 5.80
C ILE A 17 -8.32 9.26 4.40
N MET A 18 -8.32 8.42 3.36
CA MET A 18 -8.54 8.83 1.97
C MET A 18 -9.89 9.53 1.79
N GLY A 19 -10.95 8.99 2.38
CA GLY A 19 -12.30 9.56 2.34
C GLY A 19 -12.38 10.93 3.00
N ILE A 20 -11.80 11.09 4.18
CA ILE A 20 -11.75 12.38 4.89
C ILE A 20 -11.03 13.43 4.04
N ILE A 21 -9.88 13.09 3.45
CA ILE A 21 -9.13 14.00 2.58
C ILE A 21 -9.96 14.39 1.36
N LEU A 22 -10.61 13.43 0.71
CA LEU A 22 -11.49 13.69 -0.44
C LEU A 22 -12.64 14.64 -0.06
N VAL A 23 -13.31 14.41 1.07
CA VAL A 23 -14.43 15.24 1.55
C VAL A 23 -13.97 16.67 1.85
N ILE A 24 -12.81 16.85 2.49
CA ILE A 24 -12.25 18.18 2.76
C ILE A 24 -11.95 18.91 1.44
N ILE A 25 -11.25 18.25 0.51
CA ILE A 25 -10.88 18.83 -0.79
C ILE A 25 -12.12 19.20 -1.59
N ALA A 26 -13.09 18.29 -1.69
CA ALA A 26 -14.36 18.53 -2.39
C ALA A 26 -15.16 19.66 -1.74
N GLY A 27 -15.23 19.70 -0.41
CA GLY A 27 -15.90 20.77 0.33
C GLY A 27 -15.27 22.14 0.09
N VAL A 28 -13.93 22.23 0.08
CA VAL A 28 -13.19 23.45 -0.24
C VAL A 28 -13.44 23.85 -1.70
N LEU A 29 -13.33 22.93 -2.65
CA LEU A 29 -13.58 23.19 -4.08
C LEU A 29 -14.99 23.74 -4.30
N ILE A 30 -16.02 23.07 -3.78
CA ILE A 30 -17.42 23.49 -3.91
C ILE A 30 -17.61 24.90 -3.31
N ARG A 31 -17.02 25.16 -2.14
CA ARG A 31 -17.11 26.48 -1.49
C ARG A 31 -16.41 27.56 -2.31
N CYS A 32 -15.23 27.28 -2.86
CA CYS A 32 -14.46 28.23 -3.66
C CYS A 32 -15.15 28.56 -4.99
N ILE A 33 -15.68 27.55 -5.68
CA ILE A 33 -16.45 27.69 -6.92
C ILE A 33 -17.70 28.54 -6.65
N ARG A 34 -18.46 28.22 -5.58
CA ARG A 34 -19.66 28.99 -5.20
C ARG A 34 -19.37 30.45 -4.90
N ARG A 35 -18.22 30.77 -4.30
CA ARG A 35 -17.81 32.15 -3.98
C ARG A 35 -17.06 32.86 -5.12
N ARG A 36 -16.93 32.24 -6.30
CA ARG A 36 -16.19 32.75 -7.48
C ARG A 36 -14.75 33.19 -7.16
N GLN A 37 -14.12 32.56 -6.18
CA GLN A 37 -12.75 32.90 -5.79
C GLN A 37 -11.74 32.10 -6.62
N ALA A 38 -11.38 32.62 -7.81
CA ALA A 38 -10.51 31.93 -8.76
C ALA A 38 -9.16 31.51 -8.15
N LYS A 39 -8.54 32.39 -7.34
CA LYS A 39 -7.25 32.11 -6.68
C LYS A 39 -7.29 30.87 -5.79
N TYR A 40 -8.34 30.75 -4.95
CA TYR A 40 -8.49 29.59 -4.07
C TYR A 40 -8.93 28.33 -4.82
N THR A 41 -9.64 28.49 -5.94
CA THR A 41 -10.01 27.37 -6.81
C THR A 41 -8.77 26.74 -7.43
N ILE A 42 -7.86 27.56 -7.98
CA ILE A 42 -6.58 27.08 -8.54
C ILE A 42 -5.77 26.37 -7.45
N LEU A 43 -5.67 26.96 -6.25
CA LEU A 43 -4.94 26.34 -5.14
C LEU A 43 -5.53 24.98 -4.75
N ALA A 44 -6.86 24.87 -4.68
CA ALA A 44 -7.53 23.61 -4.36
C ALA A 44 -7.34 22.55 -5.45
N VAL A 45 -7.32 22.94 -6.73
CA VAL A 45 -6.99 22.04 -7.85
C VAL A 45 -5.55 21.53 -7.73
N ILE A 46 -4.59 22.40 -7.41
CA ILE A 46 -3.19 21.99 -7.18
C ILE A 46 -3.11 20.96 -6.04
N TRP A 47 -3.76 21.23 -4.90
CA TRP A 47 -3.79 20.29 -3.77
C TRP A 47 -4.45 18.96 -4.11
N THR A 48 -5.51 18.99 -4.94
CA THR A 48 -6.15 17.77 -5.45
C THR A 48 -5.17 16.96 -6.29
N GLY A 49 -4.44 17.62 -7.20
CA GLY A 49 -3.39 16.99 -8.00
C GLY A 49 -2.30 16.35 -7.14
N ILE A 50 -1.81 17.06 -6.13
CA ILE A 50 -0.81 16.56 -5.17
C ILE A 50 -1.35 15.33 -4.42
N ALA A 51 -2.60 15.36 -3.94
CA ALA A 51 -3.20 14.25 -3.23
C ALA A 51 -3.35 13.00 -4.12
N ILE A 52 -3.85 13.16 -5.34
CA ILE A 52 -3.96 12.06 -6.32
C ILE A 52 -2.58 11.50 -6.64
N TRP A 53 -1.61 12.37 -6.91
CA TRP A 53 -0.22 11.97 -7.17
C TRP A 53 0.38 11.21 -5.97
N PHE A 54 0.14 11.67 -4.74
CA PHE A 54 0.64 11.01 -3.54
C PHE A 54 0.08 9.59 -3.37
N PHE A 55 -1.24 9.41 -3.50
CA PHE A 55 -1.88 8.09 -3.34
C PHE A 55 -1.58 7.11 -4.48
N ASN A 56 -1.18 7.61 -5.64
CA ASN A 56 -0.79 6.79 -6.80
C ASN A 56 0.74 6.71 -6.98
N GLY A 57 1.50 7.40 -6.14
CA GLY A 57 2.95 7.52 -6.23
C GLY A 57 3.72 6.38 -5.54
N PRO A 58 5.07 6.42 -5.62
CA PRO A 58 5.93 5.39 -5.05
C PRO A 58 5.93 5.37 -3.52
N PHE A 59 5.46 6.45 -2.88
CA PHE A 59 5.39 6.58 -1.42
C PHE A 59 4.21 5.83 -0.80
N TRP A 60 3.21 5.45 -1.61
CA TRP A 60 2.03 4.72 -1.15
C TRP A 60 2.12 3.24 -1.54
N GLY A 61 2.09 2.38 -0.53
CA GLY A 61 2.16 0.92 -0.69
C GLY A 61 0.81 0.25 -0.53
N PHE A 62 0.71 -1.00 -0.98
CA PHE A 62 -0.51 -1.80 -0.80
C PHE A 62 -0.68 -2.24 0.66
N SER A 63 -1.92 -2.47 1.09
CA SER A 63 -2.23 -2.88 2.47
C SER A 63 -2.91 -4.22 2.58
N ALA A 64 -3.42 -4.76 1.49
CA ALA A 64 -3.87 -6.14 1.44
C ALA A 64 -3.47 -6.79 0.13
N VAL A 65 -3.33 -8.11 0.19
CA VAL A 65 -3.11 -8.96 -0.97
C VAL A 65 -4.12 -10.10 -0.91
N THR A 66 -4.86 -10.30 -2.00
CA THR A 66 -5.66 -11.51 -2.19
C THR A 66 -4.84 -12.47 -3.04
N ALA A 67 -4.43 -13.59 -2.44
CA ALA A 67 -3.70 -14.65 -3.12
C ALA A 67 -4.69 -15.71 -3.62
N SER A 68 -4.73 -15.95 -4.92
CA SER A 68 -5.50 -17.02 -5.55
C SER A 68 -4.66 -17.73 -6.62
N PRO A 69 -5.06 -18.94 -7.06
CA PRO A 69 -4.40 -19.61 -8.19
C PRO A 69 -4.42 -18.81 -9.50
N GLU A 70 -5.39 -17.90 -9.65
CA GLU A 70 -5.54 -17.02 -10.82
C GLU A 70 -4.56 -15.84 -10.78
N GLY A 71 -4.07 -15.46 -9.60
CA GLY A 71 -3.14 -14.35 -9.43
C GLY A 71 -3.15 -13.72 -8.04
N LEU A 72 -2.33 -12.69 -7.89
CA LEU A 72 -2.16 -11.91 -6.66
C LEU A 72 -2.78 -10.53 -6.86
N LYS A 73 -3.96 -10.29 -6.28
CA LYS A 73 -4.63 -8.98 -6.34
C LYS A 73 -4.08 -8.07 -5.26
N LEU A 74 -3.49 -6.95 -5.66
CA LEU A 74 -2.94 -5.94 -4.76
C LEU A 74 -3.97 -4.85 -4.45
N HIS A 75 -4.18 -4.57 -3.17
CA HIS A 75 -5.13 -3.55 -2.72
C HIS A 75 -4.40 -2.36 -2.08
N TYR A 76 -4.40 -1.21 -2.78
CA TYR A 76 -3.78 0.04 -2.33
C TYR A 76 -4.74 1.01 -1.63
N GLY A 77 -6.04 0.80 -1.83
CA GLY A 77 -7.11 1.68 -1.36
C GLY A 77 -7.91 2.24 -2.54
N PHE A 78 -9.05 2.87 -2.23
CA PHE A 78 -9.98 3.31 -3.29
C PHE A 78 -9.48 4.50 -4.11
N LEU A 79 -8.63 5.38 -3.55
CA LEU A 79 -8.01 6.50 -4.28
C LEU A 79 -6.78 6.11 -5.11
N SER A 80 -6.28 4.91 -4.93
CA SER A 80 -5.12 4.38 -5.65
C SER A 80 -5.55 3.63 -6.92
N VAL A 81 -6.44 4.25 -7.70
CA VAL A 81 -7.11 3.64 -8.85
C VAL A 81 -6.11 3.11 -9.89
N PHE A 82 -4.98 3.79 -10.09
CA PHE A 82 -3.97 3.39 -11.08
C PHE A 82 -2.97 2.34 -10.57
N ARG A 83 -3.06 1.94 -9.29
CA ARG A 83 -2.10 1.03 -8.64
C ARG A 83 -2.70 -0.32 -8.29
N ASN A 84 -4.02 -0.40 -8.14
CA ASN A 84 -4.71 -1.67 -7.94
C ASN A 84 -4.51 -2.55 -9.18
N THR A 85 -3.75 -3.63 -9.03
CA THR A 85 -3.39 -4.51 -10.14
C THR A 85 -3.43 -5.96 -9.68
N THR A 86 -3.54 -6.87 -10.66
CA THR A 86 -3.41 -8.31 -10.44
C THR A 86 -2.09 -8.75 -11.02
N LEU A 87 -1.24 -9.33 -10.18
CA LEU A 87 0.02 -9.90 -10.60
C LEU A 87 -0.14 -11.40 -10.90
N PRO A 88 0.67 -11.97 -11.79
CA PRO A 88 0.73 -13.40 -12.01
C PRO A 88 1.00 -14.18 -10.70
N PRO A 89 0.44 -15.39 -10.54
CA PRO A 89 0.62 -16.19 -9.33
C PRO A 89 2.07 -16.60 -9.08
N ASP A 90 2.89 -16.67 -10.14
CA ASP A 90 4.32 -17.00 -10.09
C ASP A 90 5.22 -15.79 -9.76
N THR A 91 4.63 -14.67 -9.33
CA THR A 91 5.40 -13.50 -8.92
C THR A 91 6.23 -13.80 -7.66
N ARG A 92 7.54 -13.56 -7.75
CA ARG A 92 8.45 -13.70 -6.62
C ARG A 92 8.17 -12.67 -5.54
N TRP A 93 8.25 -13.09 -4.29
CA TRP A 93 8.04 -12.24 -3.13
C TRP A 93 9.31 -12.05 -2.29
N LYS A 94 9.40 -10.93 -1.59
CA LYS A 94 10.46 -10.63 -0.64
C LYS A 94 9.89 -9.95 0.60
N ILE A 95 10.35 -10.36 1.78
CA ILE A 95 10.08 -9.62 3.02
C ILE A 95 11.33 -8.85 3.37
N HIS A 96 11.27 -7.53 3.35
CA HIS A 96 12.38 -6.69 3.72
C HIS A 96 12.26 -6.23 5.16
N LYS A 97 13.26 -6.53 5.97
CA LYS A 97 13.39 -6.02 7.35
C LYS A 97 14.51 -5.00 7.40
N TYR A 98 14.23 -3.83 7.98
CA TYR A 98 15.20 -2.75 8.10
C TYR A 98 14.90 -1.86 9.32
N LEU A 99 15.92 -1.14 9.79
CA LEU A 99 15.75 -0.12 10.82
C LEU A 99 15.36 1.21 10.19
N GLY A 100 14.21 1.75 10.56
CA GLY A 100 13.69 3.02 10.07
C GLY A 100 13.15 3.93 11.16
N GLY A 101 12.56 5.05 10.74
CA GLY A 101 12.05 6.11 11.61
C GLY A 101 13.10 7.17 11.97
N ILE A 102 12.65 8.23 12.63
CA ILE A 102 13.51 9.30 13.16
C ILE A 102 14.49 8.62 14.15
N ARG A 103 15.79 8.59 13.82
CA ARG A 103 16.89 7.89 14.53
C ARG A 103 17.10 6.39 14.26
N LYS A 104 16.46 5.78 13.25
CA LYS A 104 16.66 4.34 12.91
C LYS A 104 16.42 3.37 14.09
N LEU A 105 15.54 3.72 15.02
CA LEU A 105 15.24 2.90 16.21
C LEU A 105 14.09 1.91 16.00
N LYS A 106 13.36 1.99 14.88
CA LYS A 106 12.17 1.17 14.65
C LYS A 106 12.49 0.04 13.69
N ASN A 107 12.34 -1.20 14.15
CA ASN A 107 12.30 -2.37 13.29
C ASN A 107 11.05 -2.32 12.41
N LEU A 108 11.23 -2.00 11.14
CA LEU A 108 10.16 -1.94 10.15
C LEU A 108 10.33 -3.08 9.16
N CYS A 109 9.21 -3.62 8.73
CA CYS A 109 9.15 -4.63 7.68
C CYS A 109 8.19 -4.18 6.57
N TYR A 110 8.47 -4.58 5.34
CA TYR A 110 7.51 -4.47 4.23
C TYR A 110 7.59 -5.70 3.33
N PHE A 111 6.50 -5.99 2.65
CA PHE A 111 6.39 -7.03 1.65
C PHE A 111 6.62 -6.42 0.27
N GLN A 112 7.34 -7.14 -0.59
CA GLN A 112 7.58 -6.73 -1.97
C GLN A 112 7.18 -7.86 -2.92
N LEU A 113 6.42 -7.50 -3.96
CA LEU A 113 6.02 -8.35 -5.07
C LEU A 113 6.43 -7.65 -6.36
N ALA A 114 7.44 -8.18 -7.06
CA ALA A 114 8.08 -7.48 -8.18
C ALA A 114 8.44 -6.02 -7.82
N ASP A 115 7.90 -5.04 -8.53
CA ASP A 115 8.11 -3.59 -8.29
C ASP A 115 7.09 -2.97 -7.32
N HIS A 116 6.20 -3.78 -6.76
CA HIS A 116 5.16 -3.34 -5.83
C HIS A 116 5.61 -3.55 -4.38
N GLN A 117 5.48 -2.51 -3.57
CA GLN A 117 5.80 -2.56 -2.14
C GLN A 117 4.54 -2.37 -1.30
N SER A 118 4.44 -3.12 -0.20
CA SER A 118 3.39 -2.94 0.80
C SER A 118 3.67 -1.72 1.64
N LEU A 119 2.66 -1.27 2.39
CA LEU A 119 2.91 -0.38 3.51
C LEU A 119 3.86 -1.04 4.52
N LYS A 120 4.68 -0.18 5.13
CA LYS A 120 5.62 -0.54 6.18
C LYS A 120 4.86 -0.85 7.46
N VAL A 121 5.18 -1.99 8.08
CA VAL A 121 4.57 -2.49 9.30
C VAL A 121 5.61 -2.71 10.39
N ARG A 122 5.14 -2.78 11.64
CA ARG A 122 5.93 -3.05 12.84
C ARG A 122 5.19 -4.06 13.69
N GLY A 123 5.94 -4.86 14.43
CA GLY A 123 5.43 -5.80 15.42
C GLY A 123 5.46 -7.25 14.93
N PRO A 124 5.58 -8.22 15.86
CA PRO A 124 5.69 -9.64 15.53
C PRO A 124 4.48 -10.15 14.74
N ASP A 125 3.25 -9.80 15.15
CA ASP A 125 2.01 -10.25 14.51
C ASP A 125 1.93 -9.83 13.03
N LYS A 126 2.43 -8.63 12.72
CA LYS A 126 2.47 -8.12 11.35
C LYS A 126 3.52 -8.84 10.52
N VAL A 127 4.67 -9.16 11.10
CA VAL A 127 5.69 -9.97 10.43
C VAL A 127 5.16 -11.38 10.18
N GLU A 128 4.41 -11.96 11.11
CA GLU A 128 3.75 -13.25 10.94
C GLU A 128 2.73 -13.22 9.80
N THR A 129 1.93 -12.15 9.70
CA THR A 129 1.03 -11.93 8.56
C THR A 129 1.78 -11.91 7.23
N LEU A 130 2.95 -11.25 7.17
CA LEU A 130 3.79 -11.22 5.96
C LEU A 130 4.35 -12.61 5.62
N LYS A 131 4.77 -13.38 6.63
CA LYS A 131 5.24 -14.76 6.44
C LYS A 131 4.12 -15.67 5.97
N ALA A 132 2.92 -15.55 6.54
CA ALA A 132 1.75 -16.31 6.15
C ALA A 132 1.34 -16.01 4.69
N LEU A 133 1.41 -14.75 4.27
CA LEU A 133 1.21 -14.36 2.88
C LEU A 133 2.25 -15.02 1.95
N GLY A 134 3.55 -14.96 2.30
CA GLY A 134 4.61 -15.63 1.52
C GLY A 134 4.39 -17.14 1.41
N ALA A 135 4.05 -17.79 2.51
CA ALA A 135 3.76 -19.22 2.54
C ALA A 135 2.52 -19.61 1.71
N ALA A 136 1.50 -18.74 1.64
CA ALA A 136 0.35 -18.95 0.77
C ALA A 136 0.74 -18.88 -0.71
N ILE A 137 1.60 -17.92 -1.10
CA ILE A 137 2.13 -17.82 -2.46
C ILE A 137 2.97 -19.06 -2.81
N ASP A 138 3.84 -19.49 -1.90
CA ASP A 138 4.67 -20.69 -2.10
C ASP A 138 3.79 -21.94 -2.28
N ARG A 139 2.72 -22.06 -1.50
CA ARG A 139 1.75 -23.17 -1.58
C ARG A 139 0.98 -23.18 -2.90
N ILE A 140 0.56 -22.02 -3.39
CA ILE A 140 -0.12 -21.89 -4.70
C ILE A 140 0.81 -22.37 -5.83
N ASN A 141 2.10 -22.10 -5.72
CA ASN A 141 3.10 -22.46 -6.74
C ASN A 141 3.75 -23.83 -6.54
N GLY A 142 3.51 -24.50 -5.42
CA GLY A 142 4.13 -25.78 -5.07
C GLY A 142 5.65 -25.71 -4.86
N ARG A 143 6.24 -24.51 -4.73
CA ARG A 143 7.69 -24.30 -4.55
C ARG A 143 7.97 -23.00 -3.81
N PRO A 144 9.16 -22.84 -3.18
CA PRO A 144 9.57 -21.57 -2.60
C PRO A 144 9.72 -20.48 -3.68
N MET A 145 8.97 -19.38 -3.55
CA MET A 145 8.95 -18.26 -4.50
C MET A 145 9.68 -17.02 -3.98
N GLY A 146 10.05 -17.02 -2.70
CA GLY A 146 10.58 -15.84 -2.05
C GLY A 146 11.42 -16.12 -0.82
N LYS A 147 11.95 -15.04 -0.24
CA LYS A 147 12.74 -15.10 0.98
C LYS A 147 12.64 -13.82 1.80
N MET A 148 12.94 -13.94 3.08
CA MET A 148 13.17 -12.80 3.94
C MET A 148 14.58 -12.26 3.70
N ILE A 149 14.69 -10.94 3.55
CA ILE A 149 15.93 -10.20 3.37
C ILE A 149 16.06 -9.25 4.55
N GLU A 150 17.02 -9.53 5.42
CA GLU A 150 17.46 -8.56 6.41
C GLU A 150 18.42 -7.58 5.73
N ARG A 151 18.02 -6.31 5.62
CA ARG A 151 18.95 -5.27 5.19
C ARG A 151 19.67 -4.71 6.41
N PRO A 152 21.01 -4.83 6.50
CA PRO A 152 21.77 -4.13 7.52
C PRO A 152 21.62 -2.62 7.35
N VAL A 153 21.81 -1.90 8.45
CA VAL A 153 21.40 -0.49 8.71
C VAL A 153 22.14 0.56 7.86
N ASN A 154 23.04 0.11 6.98
CA ASN A 154 23.96 0.96 6.24
C ASN A 154 23.76 0.80 4.73
N MET A 155 22.96 1.71 4.16
CA MET A 155 23.26 2.48 2.95
C MET A 155 22.46 3.77 3.05
#